data_AF-A0A958RB18-F1
#
_entry.id   AF-A0A958RB18-F1
#
_cell.length_a   1.000
_cell.length_b   1.000
_cell.length_c   1.000
_cell.angle_alpha   90.00
_cell.angle_beta   90.00
_cell.angle_gamma   90.00
#
_symmetry.space_group_name_H-M   'P 1'
#
loop_
_entity.id
_entity.type
_entity.pdbx_description
1 polymer ?
#
loop_
_entity_poly.entity_id
_entity_poly.type
_entity_poly.pdbx_seq_one_letter_code
_entity_poly.pdbx_strand_id
1 'polypeptide(L)'
;PGITILEQLAFALVDLNYRTAFDMKDLLTVFPESGAEAHRLFTAREILSGHPTTIADYRKLILDIEGIRNVWIVATKQPGIIYKNQDRTALHHLPDQVNATKADTLELRGLYKVLLDFDPDADPEQITAIEEAVWERLMTNRNLGEDFLRPETVNKEDIGLTTQIDLEANAATEEILAELYYQADKFLMPPPKFYTLDELLEKGIPPHRIFEGPILDHGFLLTEELPKHRSIIHTSDLVQIMMDIKGVKAVRNFHGASYPQGILFRSGQRWCIRLNPGLNYSPRLDPYKCDVTFVKDGIAYKANEDKVMQLFNDRKQKDREARYAISSKDDLGIPQGRYRNVHQYFSIQNDFPLNYGIGEEGLPANATPLRRAQAKQLKAYLLLFEKLMADYQAQLIRAGHLFSNDFSETVTYFSQQPEAAGTTALYVDDITEIPQEDILVAGKRTARLLDHKLGRLAEQVNNYPLLSSGVSGNKSVDDEIRDKLALLQDFPLISSARAKGFNYEEQQLATDNVSGLKRRICRLLGIADHKPGWLTQTAPLFEIYQSENNGDWRFRLKNEQEEILLYSTKGYASEGNCQDEVLAVIDRGTYSDNYEIKTSADGKYYLTLNAENGELMARGILKDQPEDVENVLSEVHS
;
A
#
# COMPACT_ATOMS: atom_id res chain seq x y z
N PRO A 1 19.19 5.76 -63.26
CA PRO A 1 18.03 5.32 -62.44
C PRO A 1 18.41 4.59 -61.16
N GLY A 2 19.30 3.58 -61.20
CA GLY A 2 19.69 2.84 -59.98
C GLY A 2 20.32 3.71 -58.89
N ILE A 3 21.27 4.58 -59.26
CA ILE A 3 21.92 5.51 -58.31
C ILE A 3 20.90 6.47 -57.69
N THR A 4 20.03 7.08 -58.50
CA THR A 4 19.00 8.00 -58.00
C THR A 4 17.99 7.30 -57.08
N ILE A 5 17.67 6.02 -57.33
CA ILE A 5 16.85 5.23 -56.39
C ILE A 5 17.58 5.05 -55.06
N LEU A 6 18.87 4.69 -55.11
CA LEU A 6 19.68 4.50 -53.91
C LEU A 6 19.86 5.80 -53.12
N GLU A 7 20.02 6.93 -53.78
CA GLU A 7 20.10 8.25 -53.15
C GLU A 7 18.81 8.58 -52.38
N GLN A 8 17.63 8.35 -52.97
CA GLN A 8 16.36 8.58 -52.28
C GLN A 8 16.15 7.63 -51.10
N LEU A 9 16.52 6.35 -51.25
CA LEU A 9 16.48 5.38 -50.15
C LEU A 9 17.45 5.78 -49.02
N ALA A 10 18.65 6.26 -49.35
CA ALA A 10 19.61 6.74 -48.37
C ALA A 10 19.08 7.97 -47.61
N PHE A 11 18.42 8.90 -48.31
CA PHE A 11 17.79 10.06 -47.68
C PHE A 11 16.67 9.65 -46.71
N ALA A 12 15.81 8.71 -47.10
CA ALA A 12 14.75 8.22 -46.21
C ALA A 12 15.28 7.51 -44.96
N LEU A 13 16.39 6.77 -45.09
CA LEU A 13 17.09 6.19 -43.93
C LEU A 13 17.68 7.27 -43.00
N VAL A 14 18.11 8.42 -43.53
CA VAL A 14 18.55 9.56 -42.71
C VAL A 14 17.40 10.15 -41.91
N ASP A 15 16.19 10.28 -42.48
CA ASP A 15 14.99 10.71 -41.74
C ASP A 15 14.65 9.74 -40.61
N LEU A 16 14.68 8.43 -40.88
CA LEU A 16 14.47 7.41 -39.83
C LEU A 16 15.49 7.54 -38.69
N ASN A 17 16.77 7.69 -39.02
CA ASN A 17 17.82 7.87 -38.02
C ASN A 17 17.67 9.18 -37.23
N TYR A 18 17.20 10.24 -37.89
CA TYR A 18 16.91 11.51 -37.21
C TYR A 18 15.78 11.36 -36.18
N ARG A 19 14.72 10.64 -36.51
CA ARG A 19 13.58 10.39 -35.61
C ARG A 19 13.93 9.49 -34.43
N THR A 20 14.79 8.49 -34.65
CA THR A 20 15.22 7.57 -33.57
C THR A 20 16.20 8.22 -32.61
N ALA A 21 16.87 9.30 -33.04
CA ALA A 21 17.78 10.09 -32.22
C ALA A 21 17.07 11.12 -31.31
N PHE A 22 15.73 11.16 -31.29
CA PHE A 22 15.00 11.99 -30.33
C PHE A 22 15.26 11.53 -28.89
N ASP A 23 15.09 12.46 -27.94
CA ASP A 23 15.26 12.18 -26.52
C ASP A 23 14.32 11.03 -26.11
N MET A 24 14.81 10.12 -25.26
CA MET A 24 14.06 8.95 -24.81
C MET A 24 12.73 9.36 -24.18
N LYS A 25 12.70 10.45 -23.41
CA LYS A 25 11.44 10.95 -22.82
C LYS A 25 10.42 11.37 -23.89
N ASP A 26 10.88 11.92 -25.01
CA ASP A 26 10.01 12.33 -26.13
C ASP A 26 9.48 11.10 -26.89
N LEU A 27 10.32 10.07 -27.06
CA LEU A 27 9.95 8.80 -27.72
C LEU A 27 8.99 7.95 -26.88
N LEU A 28 9.15 8.01 -25.55
CA LEU A 28 8.26 7.39 -24.57
C LEU A 28 7.18 8.40 -24.13
N THR A 29 6.65 9.25 -25.00
CA THR A 29 5.47 10.06 -24.68
C THR A 29 4.31 9.60 -25.56
N VAL A 30 3.17 9.23 -24.94
CA VAL A 30 1.99 8.71 -25.65
C VAL A 30 1.33 9.79 -26.51
N PHE A 31 0.63 9.35 -27.56
CA PHE A 31 -0.26 10.18 -28.35
C PHE A 31 -1.37 10.84 -27.49
N PRO A 32 -1.64 12.15 -27.62
CA PRO A 32 -2.61 12.85 -26.77
C PRO A 32 -4.08 12.38 -26.91
N GLU A 33 -4.47 11.80 -28.05
CA GLU A 33 -5.89 11.46 -28.30
C GLU A 33 -6.38 10.20 -27.57
N SER A 34 -5.49 9.41 -26.95
CA SER A 34 -5.92 8.20 -26.24
C SER A 34 -6.51 8.43 -24.84
N GLY A 35 -6.46 9.65 -24.29
CA GLY A 35 -6.89 9.93 -22.90
C GLY A 35 -6.15 9.14 -21.81
N ALA A 36 -5.27 8.21 -22.20
CA ALA A 36 -4.42 7.43 -21.34
C ALA A 36 -3.29 8.32 -20.80
N GLU A 37 -3.14 8.32 -19.49
CA GLU A 37 -2.01 8.97 -18.81
C GLU A 37 -0.69 8.46 -19.40
N ALA A 38 0.31 9.35 -19.42
CA ALA A 38 1.66 9.03 -19.84
C ALA A 38 2.14 7.70 -19.22
N HIS A 39 2.86 6.90 -20.01
CA HIS A 39 3.40 5.58 -19.66
C HIS A 39 3.60 5.35 -18.16
N ARG A 40 2.84 4.41 -17.60
CA ARG A 40 2.92 4.09 -16.18
C ARG A 40 4.13 3.19 -15.89
N LEU A 41 5.32 3.79 -15.89
CA LEU A 41 6.46 3.17 -15.23
C LEU A 41 6.26 3.28 -13.71
N PHE A 42 6.79 2.31 -12.96
CA PHE A 42 6.70 2.36 -11.50
C PHE A 42 7.46 3.57 -10.97
N THR A 43 6.86 4.26 -10.01
CA THR A 43 7.51 5.39 -9.35
C THR A 43 8.46 4.90 -8.25
N ALA A 44 9.30 5.82 -7.76
CA ALA A 44 10.21 5.52 -6.66
C ALA A 44 9.43 5.12 -5.40
N ARG A 45 8.35 5.84 -5.10
CA ARG A 45 7.47 5.51 -3.97
C ARG A 45 6.84 4.13 -4.10
N GLU A 46 6.37 3.74 -5.28
CA GLU A 46 5.73 2.43 -5.49
C GLU A 46 6.70 1.25 -5.31
N ILE A 47 7.97 1.41 -5.72
CA ILE A 47 8.91 0.29 -5.85
C ILE A 47 9.95 0.20 -4.73
N LEU A 48 10.32 1.34 -4.12
CA LEU A 48 11.36 1.40 -3.09
C LEU A 48 10.78 1.34 -1.67
N SER A 49 9.52 1.74 -1.50
CA SER A 49 8.86 1.64 -0.20
C SER A 49 8.57 0.18 0.18
N GLY A 50 8.65 -0.08 1.48
CA GLY A 50 8.49 -1.41 2.05
C GLY A 50 7.42 -1.42 3.12
N HIS A 51 6.80 -2.57 3.32
CA HIS A 51 5.95 -2.77 4.49
C HIS A 51 6.80 -2.70 5.78
N PRO A 52 6.27 -2.23 6.92
CA PRO A 52 7.04 -2.18 8.16
C PRO A 52 7.49 -3.57 8.59
N THR A 53 8.80 -3.74 8.80
CA THR A 53 9.39 -5.01 9.25
C THR A 53 10.24 -4.87 10.51
N THR A 54 10.71 -3.66 10.79
CA THR A 54 11.50 -3.38 11.99
C THR A 54 10.69 -2.63 13.03
N ILE A 55 11.14 -2.68 14.28
CA ILE A 55 10.59 -1.85 15.36
C ILE A 55 10.61 -0.36 14.97
N ALA A 56 11.66 0.10 14.29
CA ALA A 56 11.74 1.49 13.84
C ALA A 56 10.64 1.82 12.82
N ASP A 57 10.35 0.93 11.89
CA ASP A 57 9.29 1.13 10.89
C ASP A 57 7.91 1.20 11.53
N TYR A 58 7.61 0.29 12.46
CA TYR A 58 6.35 0.34 13.21
C TYR A 58 6.24 1.63 14.04
N ARG A 59 7.35 2.11 14.61
CA ARG A 59 7.36 3.41 15.30
C ARG A 59 7.04 4.55 14.33
N LYS A 60 7.62 4.57 13.13
CA LYS A 60 7.29 5.58 12.10
C LYS A 60 5.82 5.53 11.71
N LEU A 61 5.29 4.33 11.47
CA LEU A 61 3.90 4.09 11.09
C LEU A 61 2.91 4.62 12.15
N ILE A 62 3.22 4.41 13.42
CA ILE A 62 2.37 4.89 14.53
C ILE A 62 2.53 6.40 14.73
N LEU A 63 3.74 6.94 14.66
CA LEU A 63 4.00 8.38 14.85
C LEU A 63 3.33 9.26 13.77
N ASP A 64 3.01 8.66 12.64
CA ASP A 64 2.28 9.28 11.54
C ASP A 64 0.78 9.46 11.85
N ILE A 65 0.26 8.85 12.92
CA ILE A 65 -1.09 9.09 13.42
C ILE A 65 -1.09 10.39 14.25
N GLU A 66 -2.02 11.29 13.93
CA GLU A 66 -2.15 12.56 14.63
C GLU A 66 -2.44 12.38 16.12
N GLY A 67 -1.76 13.16 16.96
CA GLY A 67 -1.95 13.14 18.41
C GLY A 67 -1.03 12.18 19.16
N ILE A 68 -0.15 11.46 18.46
CA ILE A 68 0.91 10.64 19.08
C ILE A 68 2.21 11.43 19.13
N ARG A 69 2.73 11.61 20.35
CA ARG A 69 4.01 12.28 20.60
C ARG A 69 5.17 11.30 20.50
N ASN A 70 5.03 10.08 21.02
CA ASN A 70 6.01 9.02 20.87
C ASN A 70 5.39 7.63 21.08
N VAL A 71 6.14 6.61 20.68
CA VAL A 71 5.78 5.21 20.88
C VAL A 71 7.02 4.37 21.16
N TRP A 72 6.87 3.41 22.06
CA TRP A 72 7.86 2.35 22.30
C TRP A 72 7.25 0.99 22.01
N ILE A 73 8.02 0.16 21.31
CA ILE A 73 7.63 -1.20 20.98
C ILE A 73 8.72 -2.11 21.51
N VAL A 74 8.34 -3.09 22.33
CA VAL A 74 9.27 -3.97 23.02
C VAL A 74 8.83 -5.42 22.85
N ALA A 75 9.74 -6.28 22.42
CA ALA A 75 9.47 -7.71 22.36
C ALA A 75 9.16 -8.23 23.78
N THR A 76 8.03 -8.92 23.91
CA THR A 76 7.54 -9.49 25.17
C THR A 76 7.34 -10.99 25.03
N LYS A 77 7.32 -11.67 26.18
CA LYS A 77 7.04 -13.11 26.30
C LYS A 77 5.71 -13.39 27.01
N GLN A 78 4.99 -12.34 27.40
CA GLN A 78 3.72 -12.40 28.12
C GLN A 78 2.56 -11.99 27.19
N PRO A 79 1.33 -12.52 27.37
CA PRO A 79 0.84 -13.21 28.56
C PRO A 79 0.52 -14.71 28.39
N GLY A 80 0.92 -15.35 27.29
CA GLY A 80 0.53 -16.74 27.01
C GLY A 80 1.56 -17.77 27.46
N ILE A 81 1.68 -18.05 28.76
CA ILE A 81 2.30 -19.31 29.18
C ILE A 81 1.31 -20.42 28.80
N ILE A 82 1.60 -21.14 27.72
CA ILE A 82 0.80 -22.31 27.35
C ILE A 82 1.34 -23.50 28.13
N TYR A 83 0.47 -24.16 28.88
CA TYR A 83 0.81 -25.34 29.66
C TYR A 83 0.61 -26.59 28.81
N LYS A 84 1.64 -27.43 28.75
CA LYS A 84 1.52 -28.76 28.16
C LYS A 84 1.05 -29.75 29.22
N ASN A 85 0.08 -30.59 28.87
CA ASN A 85 -0.22 -31.76 29.70
C ASN A 85 0.97 -32.75 29.68
N GLN A 86 1.07 -33.64 30.68
CA GLN A 86 2.20 -34.56 30.90
C GLN A 86 2.53 -35.42 29.67
N ASP A 87 1.51 -35.79 28.89
CA ASP A 87 1.64 -36.63 27.69
C ASP A 87 1.95 -35.82 26.41
N ARG A 88 2.04 -34.48 26.49
CA ARG A 88 2.24 -33.54 25.37
C ARG A 88 1.19 -33.62 24.26
N THR A 89 0.00 -34.11 24.58
CA THR A 89 -1.13 -34.27 23.65
C THR A 89 -2.07 -33.07 23.60
N ALA A 90 -2.03 -32.18 24.61
CA ALA A 90 -2.92 -31.02 24.72
C ALA A 90 -2.20 -29.77 25.25
N LEU A 91 -2.69 -28.60 24.82
CA LEU A 91 -2.24 -27.27 25.21
C LEU A 91 -3.35 -26.57 26.00
N HIS A 92 -3.01 -25.95 27.14
CA HIS A 92 -3.96 -25.23 28.00
C HIS A 92 -3.49 -23.79 28.26
N HIS A 93 -4.44 -22.85 28.31
CA HIS A 93 -4.19 -21.43 28.59
C HIS A 93 -4.25 -21.06 30.08
N LEU A 94 -4.78 -21.95 30.93
CA LEU A 94 -4.93 -21.71 32.36
C LEU A 94 -4.14 -22.77 33.17
N PRO A 95 -3.39 -22.35 34.21
CA PRO A 95 -2.63 -23.28 35.04
C PRO A 95 -3.52 -24.27 35.78
N ASP A 96 -4.74 -23.90 36.13
CA ASP A 96 -5.66 -24.72 36.94
C ASP A 96 -6.18 -25.98 36.21
N GLN A 97 -6.06 -26.02 34.89
CA GLN A 97 -6.43 -27.18 34.07
C GLN A 97 -5.30 -28.22 33.94
N VAL A 98 -4.13 -27.94 34.51
CA VAL A 98 -2.97 -28.83 34.52
C VAL A 98 -2.51 -28.97 35.97
N ASN A 99 -2.06 -30.16 36.40
CA ASN A 99 -1.40 -30.26 37.71
C ASN A 99 -0.16 -29.34 37.72
N ALA A 100 -0.30 -28.15 38.30
CA ALA A 100 0.63 -27.02 38.19
C ALA A 100 2.07 -27.32 38.65
N THR A 101 2.27 -28.40 39.40
CA THR A 101 3.57 -28.85 39.89
C THR A 101 4.42 -29.60 38.86
N LYS A 102 3.91 -29.91 37.66
CA LYS A 102 4.63 -30.67 36.61
C LYS A 102 4.43 -30.18 35.16
N ALA A 103 3.88 -28.98 34.96
CA ALA A 103 3.59 -28.47 33.63
C ALA A 103 4.83 -27.86 32.95
N ASP A 104 5.19 -28.34 31.76
CA ASP A 104 6.17 -27.69 30.88
C ASP A 104 5.54 -26.38 30.33
N THR A 105 6.21 -25.25 30.55
CA THR A 105 5.77 -23.94 30.04
C THR A 105 6.29 -23.68 28.63
N LEU A 106 5.42 -23.19 27.75
CA LEU A 106 5.79 -22.72 26.42
C LEU A 106 5.78 -21.19 26.39
N GLU A 107 6.95 -20.59 26.12
CA GLU A 107 7.06 -19.15 25.87
C GLU A 107 6.76 -18.86 24.40
N LEU A 108 5.76 -18.02 24.14
CA LEU A 108 5.49 -17.50 22.80
C LEU A 108 6.59 -16.49 22.41
N ARG A 109 7.04 -16.57 21.16
CA ARG A 109 7.97 -15.63 20.54
C ARG A 109 7.23 -14.83 19.47
N GLY A 110 7.70 -13.62 19.21
CA GLY A 110 7.09 -12.74 18.21
C GLY A 110 5.94 -11.88 18.73
N LEU A 111 5.76 -11.78 20.07
CA LEU A 111 4.80 -10.86 20.67
C LEU A 111 5.48 -9.53 20.99
N TYR A 112 4.79 -8.43 20.71
CA TYR A 112 5.27 -7.07 20.99
C TYR A 112 4.31 -6.34 21.93
N LYS A 113 4.89 -5.67 22.93
CA LYS A 113 4.18 -4.71 23.77
C LYS A 113 4.32 -3.31 23.17
N VAL A 114 3.21 -2.62 22.95
CA VAL A 114 3.17 -1.25 22.41
C VAL A 114 2.79 -0.28 23.52
N LEU A 115 3.62 0.74 23.71
CA LEU A 115 3.46 1.78 24.73
C LEU A 115 3.31 3.13 24.04
N LEU A 116 2.18 3.80 24.24
CA LEU A 116 1.80 5.04 23.55
C LEU A 116 1.96 6.26 24.45
N ASP A 117 2.59 7.30 23.91
CA ASP A 117 2.68 8.63 24.51
C ASP A 117 1.95 9.65 23.63
N PHE A 118 0.89 10.23 24.15
CA PHE A 118 0.02 11.16 23.42
C PHE A 118 0.51 12.60 23.54
N ASP A 119 0.22 13.43 22.55
CA ASP A 119 0.38 14.87 22.71
C ASP A 119 -0.48 15.35 23.91
N PRO A 120 0.04 16.28 24.71
CA PRO A 120 -0.70 16.86 25.83
C PRO A 120 -2.00 17.50 25.32
N ASP A 121 -3.04 17.46 26.16
CA ASP A 121 -4.37 18.06 25.93
C ASP A 121 -5.35 17.20 25.10
N ALA A 122 -5.05 15.93 24.85
CA ALA A 122 -6.02 14.97 24.29
C ALA A 122 -7.06 14.55 25.36
N ASP A 123 -8.35 14.70 25.04
CA ASP A 123 -9.44 14.24 25.89
C ASP A 123 -9.48 12.70 25.96
N PRO A 124 -10.01 12.08 27.04
CA PRO A 124 -10.09 10.62 27.15
C PRO A 124 -10.77 9.93 25.95
N GLU A 125 -11.82 10.55 25.39
CA GLU A 125 -12.50 10.04 24.19
C GLU A 125 -11.58 10.05 22.95
N GLN A 126 -10.76 11.10 22.81
CA GLN A 126 -9.78 11.19 21.72
C GLN A 126 -8.67 10.14 21.90
N ILE A 127 -8.22 9.91 23.13
CA ILE A 127 -7.20 8.88 23.43
C ILE A 127 -7.72 7.51 22.99
N THR A 128 -8.95 7.14 23.36
CA THR A 128 -9.52 5.85 22.95
C THR A 128 -9.65 5.74 21.43
N ALA A 129 -10.07 6.81 20.75
CA ALA A 129 -10.14 6.82 19.29
C ALA A 129 -8.75 6.65 18.64
N ILE A 130 -7.71 7.28 19.18
CA ILE A 130 -6.33 7.13 18.69
C ILE A 130 -5.80 5.72 18.99
N GLU A 131 -6.06 5.16 20.17
CA GLU A 131 -5.67 3.78 20.52
C GLU A 131 -6.27 2.76 19.54
N GLU A 132 -7.54 2.94 19.16
CA GLU A 132 -8.21 2.06 18.21
C GLU A 132 -7.67 2.25 16.79
N ALA A 133 -7.39 3.49 16.37
CA ALA A 133 -6.72 3.76 15.09
C ALA A 133 -5.30 3.17 15.02
N VAL A 134 -4.56 3.20 16.14
CA VAL A 134 -3.24 2.54 16.25
C VAL A 134 -3.40 1.03 16.13
N TRP A 135 -4.38 0.45 16.82
CA TRP A 135 -4.63 -0.98 16.77
C TRP A 135 -5.00 -1.44 15.36
N GLU A 136 -5.92 -0.75 14.69
CA GLU A 136 -6.29 -1.02 13.30
C GLU A 136 -5.06 -0.93 12.39
N ARG A 137 -4.29 0.16 12.49
CA ARG A 137 -3.07 0.35 11.69
C ARG A 137 -2.03 -0.75 11.93
N LEU A 138 -1.89 -1.24 13.17
CA LEU A 138 -1.01 -2.36 13.52
C LEU A 138 -1.50 -3.68 12.92
N MET A 139 -2.79 -3.99 13.05
CA MET A 139 -3.38 -5.22 12.54
C MET A 139 -3.34 -5.29 11.01
N THR A 140 -3.65 -4.17 10.33
CA THR A 140 -3.51 -4.05 8.87
C THR A 140 -2.07 -4.23 8.40
N ASN A 141 -1.07 -3.93 9.25
CA ASN A 141 0.36 -4.02 8.93
C ASN A 141 1.10 -5.08 9.75
N ARG A 142 0.41 -6.10 10.24
CA ARG A 142 1.02 -7.17 11.05
C ARG A 142 1.90 -8.07 10.19
N ASN A 143 3.07 -8.47 10.69
CA ASN A 143 3.94 -9.42 10.01
C ASN A 143 3.51 -10.88 10.20
N LEU A 144 3.98 -11.76 9.33
CA LEU A 144 3.77 -13.20 9.44
C LEU A 144 4.56 -13.76 10.64
N GLY A 145 3.86 -14.44 11.56
CA GLY A 145 4.48 -15.03 12.75
C GLY A 145 4.82 -14.04 13.86
N GLU A 146 4.34 -12.80 13.76
CA GLU A 146 4.47 -11.76 14.78
C GLU A 146 3.09 -11.22 15.17
N ASP A 147 2.95 -10.74 16.40
CA ASP A 147 1.70 -10.18 16.89
C ASP A 147 1.91 -9.10 17.95
N PHE A 148 0.88 -8.30 18.19
CA PHE A 148 0.90 -7.18 19.13
C PHE A 148 -0.05 -7.44 20.29
N LEU A 149 0.38 -7.08 21.50
CA LEU A 149 -0.56 -6.87 22.59
C LEU A 149 -1.30 -5.56 22.35
N ARG A 150 -2.53 -5.45 22.90
CA ARG A 150 -3.29 -4.20 22.86
C ARG A 150 -2.41 -3.04 23.36
N PRO A 151 -2.40 -1.89 22.66
CA PRO A 151 -1.58 -0.76 23.04
C PRO A 151 -1.92 -0.28 24.44
N GLU A 152 -0.91 0.09 25.22
CA GLU A 152 -1.08 0.66 26.55
C GLU A 152 -0.60 2.11 26.57
N THR A 153 -1.38 2.99 27.16
CA THR A 153 -0.96 4.36 27.45
C THR A 153 0.15 4.39 28.52
N VAL A 154 1.23 5.14 28.27
CA VAL A 154 2.25 5.39 29.30
C VAL A 154 1.76 6.39 30.35
N ASN A 155 2.20 6.21 31.58
CA ASN A 155 1.91 7.15 32.65
C ASN A 155 2.70 8.45 32.47
N LYS A 156 2.20 9.54 33.04
CA LYS A 156 2.91 10.81 33.08
C LYS A 156 3.89 10.84 34.25
N GLU A 157 5.11 11.32 34.02
CA GLU A 157 6.05 11.74 35.06
C GLU A 157 6.28 13.24 34.95
N ASP A 158 5.62 14.00 35.82
CA ASP A 158 5.70 15.46 35.74
C ASP A 158 7.05 15.94 36.24
N ILE A 159 7.63 16.91 35.55
CA ILE A 159 8.91 17.52 35.86
C ILE A 159 8.65 18.96 36.28
N GLY A 160 9.00 19.26 37.53
CA GLY A 160 9.00 20.62 38.07
C GLY A 160 10.39 21.22 38.04
N LEU A 161 10.50 22.48 37.64
CA LEU A 161 11.76 23.23 37.59
C LEU A 161 11.72 24.40 38.57
N THR A 162 12.75 24.52 39.40
CA THR A 162 12.90 25.68 40.29
C THR A 162 14.18 26.41 39.93
N THR A 163 14.07 27.71 39.65
CA THR A 163 15.22 28.52 39.24
C THR A 163 14.97 30.02 39.39
N GLN A 164 16.05 30.79 39.45
CA GLN A 164 16.03 32.24 39.40
C GLN A 164 16.70 32.72 38.12
N ILE A 165 16.04 33.58 37.35
CA ILE A 165 16.50 34.00 36.02
C ILE A 165 16.71 35.51 35.98
N ASP A 166 17.93 35.95 35.68
CA ASP A 166 18.24 37.36 35.47
C ASP A 166 17.88 37.74 34.02
N LEU A 167 17.07 38.79 33.84
CA LEU A 167 16.60 39.24 32.52
C LEU A 167 17.25 40.57 32.07
N GLU A 168 17.19 40.82 30.78
CA GLU A 168 17.40 42.16 30.22
C GLU A 168 16.28 43.14 30.63
N ALA A 169 16.60 44.43 30.71
CA ALA A 169 15.68 45.46 31.21
C ALA A 169 14.38 45.55 30.39
N ASN A 170 14.46 45.34 29.08
CA ASN A 170 13.34 45.43 28.14
C ASN A 170 12.70 44.07 27.80
N ALA A 171 13.09 42.99 28.48
CA ALA A 171 12.65 41.64 28.14
C ALA A 171 11.19 41.41 28.56
N ALA A 172 10.34 40.85 27.70
CA ALA A 172 8.95 40.52 28.05
C ALA A 172 8.90 39.26 28.92
N THR A 173 8.52 39.40 30.19
CA THR A 173 8.62 38.31 31.17
C THR A 173 7.75 37.10 30.79
N GLU A 174 6.49 37.33 30.43
CA GLU A 174 5.53 36.27 30.12
C GLU A 174 5.91 35.50 28.85
N GLU A 175 6.41 36.20 27.83
CA GLU A 175 6.86 35.56 26.59
C GLU A 175 8.09 34.68 26.82
N ILE A 176 9.03 35.14 27.65
CA ILE A 176 10.25 34.39 27.99
C ILE A 176 9.91 33.17 28.83
N LEU A 177 9.00 33.29 29.81
CA LEU A 177 8.60 32.13 30.62
C LEU A 177 7.86 31.08 29.79
N ALA A 178 6.95 31.51 28.91
CA ALA A 178 6.24 30.60 28.01
C ALA A 178 7.19 29.91 27.02
N GLU A 179 8.18 30.65 26.47
CA GLU A 179 9.22 30.06 25.62
C GLU A 179 10.11 29.09 26.39
N LEU A 180 10.49 29.42 27.62
CA LEU A 180 11.26 28.53 28.49
C LEU A 180 10.51 27.23 28.76
N TYR A 181 9.23 27.31 29.12
CA TYR A 181 8.41 26.12 29.33
C TYR A 181 8.27 25.30 28.05
N TYR A 182 8.04 25.94 26.92
CA TYR A 182 7.95 25.27 25.62
C TYR A 182 9.25 24.55 25.23
N GLN A 183 10.39 25.22 25.35
CA GLN A 183 11.69 24.62 25.02
C GLN A 183 12.09 23.51 26.01
N ALA A 184 11.78 23.68 27.30
CA ALA A 184 12.01 22.64 28.29
C ALA A 184 11.14 21.41 28.02
N ASP A 185 9.84 21.57 27.76
CA ASP A 185 8.95 20.44 27.40
C ASP A 185 9.42 19.73 26.13
N LYS A 186 9.76 20.50 25.08
CA LYS A 186 10.30 19.99 23.81
C LYS A 186 11.63 19.27 23.99
N PHE A 187 12.46 19.67 24.93
CA PHE A 187 13.72 18.98 25.21
C PHE A 187 13.51 17.69 26.01
N LEU A 188 12.59 17.70 26.98
CA LEU A 188 12.22 16.51 27.75
C LEU A 188 11.67 15.44 26.81
N MET A 189 10.78 15.85 25.91
CA MET A 189 10.14 14.96 24.95
C MET A 189 10.07 15.61 23.56
N PRO A 190 11.10 15.42 22.71
CA PRO A 190 11.11 16.02 21.39
C PRO A 190 10.05 15.36 20.51
N PRO A 191 9.22 16.16 19.82
CA PRO A 191 8.25 15.63 18.88
C PRO A 191 8.94 15.01 17.65
N PRO A 192 8.29 14.07 16.96
CA PRO A 192 8.80 13.53 15.71
C PRO A 192 8.84 14.64 14.66
N LYS A 193 9.95 14.71 13.91
CA LYS A 193 10.15 15.69 12.87
C LYS A 193 9.94 15.05 11.50
N PHE A 194 8.92 15.51 10.80
CA PHE A 194 8.65 15.14 9.43
C PHE A 194 9.43 16.02 8.47
N TYR A 195 9.81 15.44 7.34
CA TYR A 195 10.52 16.10 6.26
C TYR A 195 9.76 15.96 4.96
N THR A 196 9.86 16.97 4.10
CA THR A 196 9.46 16.88 2.69
C THR A 196 10.51 16.11 1.89
N LEU A 197 10.15 15.67 0.68
CA LEU A 197 11.11 15.02 -0.22
C LEU A 197 12.27 15.97 -0.58
N ASP A 198 11.96 17.23 -0.89
CA ASP A 198 12.95 18.23 -1.31
C ASP A 198 13.98 18.51 -0.20
N GLU A 199 13.55 18.65 1.05
CA GLU A 199 14.45 18.85 2.20
C GLU A 199 15.45 17.69 2.37
N LEU A 200 15.01 16.45 2.14
CA LEU A 200 15.89 15.28 2.25
C LEU A 200 16.86 15.19 1.07
N LEU A 201 16.44 15.57 -0.13
CA LEU A 201 17.31 15.66 -1.30
C LEU A 201 18.35 16.76 -1.13
N GLU A 202 17.98 17.93 -0.60
CA GLU A 202 18.91 19.03 -0.28
C GLU A 202 19.92 18.65 0.80
N LYS A 203 19.51 17.82 1.77
CA LYS A 203 20.41 17.20 2.76
C LYS A 203 21.38 16.17 2.16
N GLY A 204 21.24 15.82 0.88
CA GLY A 204 22.10 14.86 0.18
C GLY A 204 21.77 13.40 0.48
N ILE A 205 20.59 13.11 1.01
CA ILE A 205 20.15 11.72 1.28
C ILE A 205 19.67 11.11 -0.05
N PRO A 206 20.19 9.94 -0.46
CA PRO A 206 19.80 9.35 -1.73
C PRO A 206 18.38 8.77 -1.67
N PRO A 207 17.62 8.75 -2.79
CA PRO A 207 16.22 8.31 -2.81
C PRO A 207 15.96 6.92 -2.21
N HIS A 208 16.84 5.94 -2.44
CA HIS A 208 16.68 4.59 -1.88
C HIS A 208 16.73 4.54 -0.35
N ARG A 209 17.28 5.56 0.32
CA ARG A 209 17.23 5.72 1.78
C ARG A 209 16.03 6.53 2.23
N ILE A 210 15.59 7.50 1.43
CA ILE A 210 14.40 8.32 1.73
C ILE A 210 13.15 7.44 1.74
N PHE A 211 12.97 6.62 0.70
CA PHE A 211 11.84 5.71 0.57
C PHE A 211 12.03 4.39 1.35
N GLU A 212 13.04 4.28 2.22
CA GLU A 212 13.25 3.08 3.04
C GLU A 212 12.22 3.02 4.19
N GLY A 213 11.37 2.00 4.13
CA GLY A 213 10.34 1.72 5.14
C GLY A 213 8.92 2.04 4.65
N PRO A 214 7.96 2.18 5.58
CA PRO A 214 6.54 2.33 5.26
C PRO A 214 6.24 3.66 4.58
N ILE A 215 5.19 3.64 3.76
CA ILE A 215 4.56 4.85 3.23
C ILE A 215 3.83 5.54 4.39
N LEU A 216 4.09 6.84 4.55
CA LEU A 216 3.48 7.69 5.58
C LEU A 216 2.60 8.77 4.94
N ASP A 217 1.65 9.28 5.72
CA ASP A 217 0.63 10.27 5.37
C ASP A 217 1.13 11.72 5.58
N HIS A 218 2.18 11.95 6.36
CA HIS A 218 2.71 13.30 6.67
C HIS A 218 4.18 13.52 6.25
N GLY A 219 4.65 12.87 5.18
CA GLY A 219 6.02 13.04 4.66
C GLY A 219 6.97 11.94 5.13
N PHE A 220 8.21 12.28 5.48
CA PHE A 220 9.25 11.29 5.81
C PHE A 220 9.79 11.44 7.23
N LEU A 221 10.02 10.30 7.90
CA LEU A 221 10.68 10.22 9.20
C LEU A 221 12.04 9.53 9.10
N LEU A 222 13.08 10.18 9.63
CA LEU A 222 14.41 9.61 9.73
C LEU A 222 14.54 8.74 10.99
N THR A 223 14.93 7.48 10.80
CA THR A 223 15.07 6.50 11.90
C THR A 223 16.03 6.99 12.99
N GLU A 224 17.09 7.70 12.60
CA GLU A 224 18.13 8.21 13.50
C GLU A 224 17.63 9.33 14.42
N GLU A 225 16.63 10.09 13.96
CA GLU A 225 16.03 11.22 14.67
C GLU A 225 14.80 10.83 15.50
N LEU A 226 14.38 9.56 15.47
CA LEU A 226 13.24 9.08 16.27
C LEU A 226 13.50 9.30 17.78
N PRO A 227 12.53 9.85 18.54
CA PRO A 227 12.72 10.17 19.96
C PRO A 227 13.16 8.95 20.76
N LYS A 228 14.27 9.06 21.50
CA LYS A 228 14.80 7.96 22.32
C LYS A 228 14.33 8.10 23.76
N HIS A 229 14.12 6.97 24.43
CA HIS A 229 13.85 6.96 25.86
C HIS A 229 15.06 7.49 26.63
N ARG A 230 14.82 8.38 27.61
CA ARG A 230 15.85 8.91 28.51
C ARG A 230 15.55 8.45 29.93
N SER A 231 16.55 7.98 30.65
CA SER A 231 16.43 7.66 32.08
C SER A 231 17.01 8.73 33.00
N ILE A 232 17.85 9.60 32.42
CA ILE A 232 18.56 10.67 33.12
C ILE A 232 18.50 11.91 32.24
N ILE A 233 18.12 13.04 32.82
CA ILE A 233 18.16 14.35 32.18
C ILE A 233 19.26 15.18 32.86
N HIS A 234 20.23 15.64 32.08
CA HIS A 234 21.27 16.51 32.60
C HIS A 234 20.72 17.94 32.73
N THR A 235 20.86 18.49 33.93
CA THR A 235 20.39 19.85 34.23
C THR A 235 21.17 20.92 33.46
N SER A 236 22.43 20.65 33.10
CA SER A 236 23.26 21.51 32.26
C SER A 236 22.61 21.81 30.91
N ASP A 237 21.95 20.81 30.31
CA ASP A 237 21.35 20.92 28.99
C ASP A 237 20.11 21.83 29.06
N LEU A 238 19.29 21.65 30.10
CA LEU A 238 18.15 22.54 30.37
C LEU A 238 18.60 23.97 30.67
N VAL A 239 19.67 24.15 31.47
CA VAL A 239 20.22 25.49 31.75
C VAL A 239 20.76 26.14 30.48
N GLN A 240 21.42 25.39 29.60
CA GLN A 240 21.89 25.90 28.31
C GLN A 240 20.72 26.34 27.43
N ILE A 241 19.68 25.52 27.32
CA ILE A 241 18.45 25.88 26.58
C ILE A 241 17.83 27.16 27.14
N MET A 242 17.79 27.32 28.47
CA MET A 242 17.29 28.54 29.10
C MET A 242 18.16 29.76 28.80
N MET A 243 19.48 29.60 28.76
CA MET A 243 20.43 30.67 28.46
C MET A 243 20.40 31.11 26.99
N ASP A 244 20.06 30.21 26.07
CA ASP A 244 19.95 30.51 24.64
C ASP A 244 18.70 31.35 24.29
N ILE A 245 17.74 31.47 25.23
CA ILE A 245 16.54 32.30 25.04
C ILE A 245 16.93 33.78 25.08
N LYS A 246 16.63 34.49 23.99
CA LYS A 246 16.88 35.93 23.85
C LYS A 246 16.25 36.71 25.01
N GLY A 247 17.06 37.48 25.73
CA GLY A 247 16.64 38.27 26.88
C GLY A 247 16.99 37.67 28.25
N VAL A 248 17.51 36.44 28.29
CA VAL A 248 18.07 35.82 29.51
C VAL A 248 19.56 36.18 29.65
N LYS A 249 19.95 36.70 30.82
CA LYS A 249 21.35 37.04 31.15
C LYS A 249 22.05 35.94 31.94
N ALA A 250 21.35 35.33 32.90
CA ALA A 250 21.89 34.30 33.76
C ALA A 250 20.78 33.45 34.37
N VAL A 251 21.09 32.16 34.60
CA VAL A 251 20.25 31.21 35.33
C VAL A 251 20.95 30.85 36.63
N ARG A 252 20.26 30.99 37.77
CA ARG A 252 20.80 30.79 39.12
C ARG A 252 19.94 29.79 39.90
N ASN A 253 20.58 29.03 40.78
CA ASN A 253 19.92 28.10 41.71
C ASN A 253 19.00 27.07 41.06
N PHE A 254 19.33 26.60 39.86
CA PHE A 254 18.54 25.60 39.15
C PHE A 254 18.51 24.25 39.89
N HIS A 255 17.31 23.71 40.09
CA HIS A 255 17.13 22.31 40.46
C HIS A 255 15.80 21.76 39.92
N GLY A 256 15.81 20.48 39.54
CA GLY A 256 14.61 19.78 39.10
C GLY A 256 13.96 18.91 40.17
N ALA A 257 12.69 18.58 39.97
CA ALA A 257 11.94 17.59 40.73
C ALA A 257 11.14 16.71 39.76
N SER A 258 10.91 15.44 40.13
CA SER A 258 10.10 14.51 39.34
C SER A 258 8.93 13.93 40.16
N TYR A 259 7.79 13.81 39.51
CA TYR A 259 6.50 13.45 40.09
C TYR A 259 5.78 12.38 39.24
N PRO A 260 6.18 11.11 39.28
CA PRO A 260 5.45 10.02 38.62
C PRO A 260 4.01 9.95 39.16
N GLN A 261 3.03 9.98 38.26
CA GLN A 261 1.59 10.04 38.60
C GLN A 261 1.26 11.15 39.62
N GLY A 262 1.98 12.27 39.56
CA GLY A 262 1.78 13.41 40.45
C GLY A 262 2.37 13.27 41.85
N ILE A 263 2.92 12.11 42.22
CA ILE A 263 3.52 11.87 43.54
C ILE A 263 4.99 12.25 43.50
N LEU A 264 5.43 13.11 44.42
CA LEU A 264 6.84 13.51 44.50
C LEU A 264 7.74 12.29 44.71
N PHE A 265 8.59 12.00 43.73
CA PHE A 265 9.57 10.91 43.81
C PHE A 265 10.94 11.43 44.25
N ARG A 266 11.43 12.49 43.61
CA ARG A 266 12.74 13.10 43.89
C ARG A 266 12.67 14.61 43.71
N SER A 267 13.20 15.38 44.66
CA SER A 267 13.30 16.84 44.58
C SER A 267 14.74 17.34 44.77
N GLY A 268 14.99 18.62 44.45
CA GLY A 268 16.28 19.27 44.68
C GLY A 268 17.42 18.71 43.82
N GLN A 269 17.09 18.12 42.67
CA GLN A 269 18.07 17.46 41.80
C GLN A 269 18.87 18.50 41.01
N ARG A 270 20.08 18.81 41.47
CA ARG A 270 20.92 19.92 40.94
C ARG A 270 21.71 19.62 39.67
N TRP A 271 22.12 18.37 39.47
CA TRP A 271 23.04 17.99 38.38
C TRP A 271 22.37 17.12 37.33
N CYS A 272 21.58 16.15 37.79
CA CYS A 272 20.82 15.25 36.93
C CYS A 272 19.45 14.99 37.54
N ILE A 273 18.39 15.14 36.75
CA ILE A 273 17.04 14.70 37.11
C ILE A 273 16.95 13.22 36.73
N ARG A 274 16.85 12.35 37.73
CA ARG A 274 16.67 10.91 37.54
C ARG A 274 15.19 10.58 37.45
N LEU A 275 14.81 9.99 36.32
CA LEU A 275 13.44 9.56 36.05
C LEU A 275 13.15 8.19 36.66
N ASN A 276 11.88 7.82 36.71
CA ASN A 276 11.46 6.50 37.14
C ASN A 276 12.02 5.42 36.19
N PRO A 277 12.67 4.35 36.68
CA PRO A 277 13.15 3.28 35.81
C PRO A 277 12.01 2.56 35.07
N GLY A 278 12.24 2.27 33.79
CA GLY A 278 11.31 1.55 32.91
C GLY A 278 10.80 2.42 31.77
N LEU A 279 9.86 1.89 30.98
CA LEU A 279 9.23 2.57 29.83
C LEU A 279 7.78 3.01 30.12
N ASN A 280 7.31 2.82 31.35
CA ASN A 280 5.92 3.06 31.72
C ASN A 280 5.63 4.54 32.02
N TYR A 281 6.64 5.42 31.94
CA TYR A 281 6.54 6.83 32.28
C TYR A 281 7.13 7.70 31.17
N SER A 282 6.39 8.72 30.76
CA SER A 282 6.88 9.77 29.86
C SER A 282 7.10 11.07 30.65
N PRO A 283 8.33 11.65 30.62
CA PRO A 283 8.64 12.89 31.31
C PRO A 283 7.99 14.09 30.60
N ARG A 284 7.25 14.91 31.34
CA ARG A 284 6.60 16.12 30.81
C ARG A 284 6.84 17.29 31.72
N LEU A 285 7.00 18.49 31.16
CA LEU A 285 7.06 19.67 32.00
C LEU A 285 5.67 19.96 32.57
N ASP A 286 5.59 20.19 33.87
CA ASP A 286 4.37 20.69 34.50
C ASP A 286 4.60 22.13 34.99
N PRO A 287 4.08 23.14 34.26
CA PRO A 287 4.21 24.55 34.65
C PRO A 287 3.73 24.86 36.07
N TYR A 288 2.72 24.15 36.58
CA TYR A 288 2.18 24.37 37.93
C TYR A 288 3.09 23.83 39.05
N LYS A 289 4.03 22.95 38.70
CA LYS A 289 5.08 22.43 39.61
C LYS A 289 6.40 23.16 39.44
N CYS A 290 6.47 24.14 38.55
CA CYS A 290 7.64 24.99 38.36
C CYS A 290 7.58 26.22 39.26
N ASP A 291 8.72 26.63 39.83
CA ASP A 291 8.86 27.88 40.58
C ASP A 291 10.01 28.69 39.97
N VAL A 292 9.63 29.58 39.05
CA VAL A 292 10.57 30.45 38.32
C VAL A 292 10.40 31.87 38.80
N THR A 293 11.48 32.45 39.32
CA THR A 293 11.50 33.87 39.75
C THR A 293 12.43 34.67 38.86
N PHE A 294 11.94 35.76 38.28
CA PHE A 294 12.75 36.64 37.45
C PHE A 294 13.38 37.76 38.28
N VAL A 295 14.58 38.20 37.90
CA VAL A 295 15.21 39.40 38.45
C VAL A 295 15.48 40.38 37.34
N LYS A 296 14.95 41.60 37.48
CA LYS A 296 15.22 42.75 36.62
C LYS A 296 15.80 43.87 37.46
N ASP A 297 17.03 44.27 37.16
CA ASP A 297 17.76 45.34 37.87
C ASP A 297 17.74 45.20 39.41
N GLY A 298 17.81 43.95 39.91
CA GLY A 298 17.80 43.62 41.34
C GLY A 298 16.41 43.47 41.97
N ILE A 299 15.33 43.67 41.21
CA ILE A 299 13.95 43.51 41.66
C ILE A 299 13.42 42.16 41.20
N ALA A 300 12.87 41.38 42.15
CA ALA A 300 12.23 40.10 41.86
C ALA A 300 10.82 40.32 41.28
N TYR A 301 10.51 39.58 40.21
CA TYR A 301 9.24 39.64 39.49
C TYR A 301 8.72 38.22 39.23
N LYS A 302 7.41 38.02 39.36
CA LYS A 302 6.70 36.81 38.94
C LYS A 302 5.82 37.13 37.73
N ALA A 303 5.88 36.28 36.71
CA ALA A 303 5.05 36.41 35.53
C ALA A 303 3.57 36.13 35.85
N ASN A 304 2.66 36.68 35.05
CA ASN A 304 1.26 36.31 35.12
C ASN A 304 1.06 34.87 34.60
N GLU A 305 0.65 33.96 35.47
CA GLU A 305 0.51 32.52 35.17
C GLU A 305 -0.50 32.25 34.05
N ASP A 306 -1.68 32.90 34.07
CA ASP A 306 -2.72 32.69 33.06
C ASP A 306 -2.23 33.04 31.65
N LYS A 307 -1.57 34.20 31.51
CA LYS A 307 -1.02 34.66 30.23
C LYS A 307 0.11 33.76 29.74
N VAL A 308 0.94 33.25 30.66
CA VAL A 308 2.03 32.32 30.33
C VAL A 308 1.47 31.00 29.83
N MET A 309 0.43 30.46 30.48
CA MET A 309 -0.23 29.21 30.06
C MET A 309 -0.88 29.35 28.69
N GLN A 310 -1.55 30.47 28.40
CA GLN A 310 -2.08 30.76 27.06
C GLN A 310 -0.97 30.73 26.00
N LEU A 311 0.11 31.49 26.21
CA LEU A 311 1.23 31.54 25.26
C LEU A 311 1.94 30.19 25.10
N PHE A 312 2.07 29.42 26.17
CA PHE A 312 2.67 28.08 26.15
C PHE A 312 1.82 27.10 25.33
N ASN A 313 0.50 27.09 25.55
CA ASN A 313 -0.42 26.24 24.80
C ASN A 313 -0.52 26.66 23.33
N ASP A 314 -0.57 27.96 23.03
CA ASP A 314 -0.57 28.48 21.66
C ASP A 314 0.67 28.03 20.87
N ARG A 315 1.85 28.03 21.52
CA ARG A 315 3.11 27.55 20.91
C ARG A 315 3.08 26.05 20.62
N LYS A 316 2.58 25.25 21.56
CA LYS A 316 2.40 23.81 21.38
C LYS A 316 1.44 23.49 20.24
N GLN A 317 0.31 24.20 20.17
CA GLN A 317 -0.68 24.01 19.12
C GLN A 317 -0.10 24.34 17.74
N LYS A 318 0.60 25.48 17.59
CA LYS A 318 1.25 25.84 16.33
C LYS A 318 2.30 24.83 15.87
N ASP A 319 3.11 24.29 16.79
CA ASP A 319 4.09 23.24 16.48
C ASP A 319 3.40 21.94 16.01
N ARG A 320 2.29 21.56 16.66
CA ARG A 320 1.48 20.42 16.27
C ARG A 320 0.86 20.60 14.88
N GLU A 321 0.24 21.74 14.60
CA GLU A 321 -0.36 22.03 13.29
C GLU A 321 0.69 22.04 12.17
N ALA A 322 1.86 22.65 12.40
CA ALA A 322 2.93 22.66 11.42
C ALA A 322 3.52 21.26 11.15
N ARG A 323 3.53 20.36 12.14
CA ARG A 323 4.06 19.00 12.02
C ARG A 323 3.29 18.16 11.01
N TYR A 324 1.96 18.25 11.01
CA TYR A 324 1.08 17.44 10.16
C TYR A 324 0.63 18.17 8.89
N ALA A 325 1.10 19.40 8.65
CA ALA A 325 0.78 20.15 7.41
C ALA A 325 1.56 19.68 6.17
N ILE A 326 2.55 18.79 6.33
CA ILE A 326 3.40 18.31 5.24
C ILE A 326 2.63 17.31 4.37
N SER A 327 2.70 17.48 3.05
CA SER A 327 2.03 16.56 2.13
C SER A 327 2.76 15.21 2.07
N SER A 328 2.00 14.12 2.15
CA SER A 328 2.52 12.79 1.86
C SER A 328 2.73 12.51 0.39
N LYS A 329 2.14 13.24 -0.55
CA LYS A 329 2.08 12.75 -1.95
C LYS A 329 3.35 12.96 -2.77
N ASP A 330 4.42 13.40 -2.13
CA ASP A 330 5.69 13.66 -2.79
C ASP A 330 6.30 12.36 -3.34
N ASP A 331 6.75 12.44 -4.59
CA ASP A 331 7.46 11.39 -5.31
C ASP A 331 8.48 12.05 -6.25
N LEU A 332 9.40 11.26 -6.77
CA LEU A 332 10.28 11.72 -7.83
C LEU A 332 9.46 11.91 -9.11
N GLY A 333 9.43 13.15 -9.62
CA GLY A 333 8.72 13.47 -10.84
C GLY A 333 9.20 12.63 -12.03
N ILE A 334 8.26 11.99 -12.72
CA ILE A 334 8.54 11.31 -13.99
C ILE A 334 8.87 12.39 -15.03
N PRO A 335 10.03 12.31 -15.72
CA PRO A 335 10.39 13.28 -16.73
C PRO A 335 9.31 13.39 -17.82
N GLN A 336 8.70 14.57 -17.93
CA GLN A 336 7.72 14.83 -18.98
C GLN A 336 8.45 15.08 -20.30
N GLY A 337 8.11 14.29 -21.31
CA GLY A 337 8.60 14.47 -22.67
C GLY A 337 7.69 15.37 -23.50
N ARG A 338 8.21 15.83 -24.64
CA ARG A 338 7.41 16.49 -25.66
C ARG A 338 6.98 15.43 -26.66
N TYR A 339 5.67 15.31 -26.88
CA TYR A 339 5.16 14.46 -27.95
C TYR A 339 5.76 14.88 -29.32
N ARG A 340 6.32 13.90 -30.02
CA ARG A 340 6.85 14.02 -31.39
C ARG A 340 6.01 13.14 -32.31
N ASN A 341 5.49 13.71 -33.39
CA ASN A 341 4.78 12.92 -34.40
C ASN A 341 5.79 12.13 -35.26
N VAL A 342 6.26 11.01 -34.72
CA VAL A 342 7.16 10.08 -35.43
C VAL A 342 6.43 9.11 -36.35
N HIS A 343 5.09 9.06 -36.27
CA HIS A 343 4.22 8.15 -37.03
C HIS A 343 4.11 8.56 -38.51
N GLN A 344 4.15 9.86 -38.82
CA GLN A 344 3.87 10.35 -40.16
C GLN A 344 4.94 9.90 -41.18
N TYR A 345 4.53 9.06 -42.13
CA TYR A 345 5.36 8.59 -43.23
C TYR A 345 5.14 9.45 -44.49
N PHE A 346 6.23 9.94 -45.08
CA PHE A 346 6.20 10.64 -46.37
C PHE A 346 6.79 9.73 -47.44
N SER A 347 6.07 9.55 -48.55
CA SER A 347 6.50 8.64 -49.61
C SER A 347 7.72 9.18 -50.35
N ILE A 348 8.77 8.35 -50.46
CA ILE A 348 9.97 8.66 -51.24
C ILE A 348 9.66 8.82 -52.73
N GLN A 349 8.52 8.28 -53.20
CA GLN A 349 8.09 8.40 -54.60
C GLN A 349 7.90 9.86 -54.99
N ASN A 350 7.59 10.73 -54.03
CA ASN A 350 7.40 12.16 -54.24
C ASN A 350 8.72 12.93 -54.42
N ASP A 351 9.84 12.38 -53.94
CA ASP A 351 11.17 12.99 -54.04
C ASP A 351 11.89 12.66 -55.36
N PHE A 352 11.30 11.78 -56.19
CA PHE A 352 11.86 11.47 -57.50
C PHE A 352 11.67 12.62 -58.49
N PRO A 353 12.63 12.84 -59.41
CA PRO A 353 12.47 13.83 -60.46
C PRO A 353 11.21 13.59 -61.31
N LEU A 354 10.57 14.67 -61.77
CA LEU A 354 9.29 14.63 -62.49
C LEU A 354 9.30 13.73 -63.74
N ASN A 355 10.45 13.53 -64.38
CA ASN A 355 10.57 12.67 -65.56
C ASN A 355 10.30 11.18 -65.26
N TYR A 356 10.39 10.75 -63.98
CA TYR A 356 9.99 9.41 -63.55
C TYR A 356 8.47 9.23 -63.55
N GLY A 357 7.70 10.31 -63.30
CA GLY A 357 6.24 10.31 -63.32
C GLY A 357 5.59 9.47 -62.21
N ILE A 358 6.27 9.36 -61.06
CA ILE A 358 5.82 8.53 -59.93
C ILE A 358 5.38 9.32 -58.69
N GLY A 359 5.76 10.59 -58.55
CA GLY A 359 5.26 11.45 -57.47
C GLY A 359 3.79 11.85 -57.64
N GLU A 360 3.31 12.76 -56.80
CA GLU A 360 1.93 13.27 -56.82
C GLU A 360 1.49 13.81 -58.18
N GLU A 361 2.38 14.50 -58.89
CA GLU A 361 2.09 15.08 -60.21
C GLU A 361 1.86 14.04 -61.31
N GLY A 362 2.35 12.82 -61.10
CA GLY A 362 2.13 11.69 -62.01
C GLY A 362 2.67 11.88 -63.43
N LEU A 363 2.03 11.19 -64.38
CA LEU A 363 2.35 11.27 -65.81
C LEU A 363 1.35 12.19 -66.53
N PRO A 364 1.77 12.88 -67.61
CA PRO A 364 0.85 13.63 -68.47
C PRO A 364 -0.32 12.79 -68.97
N ALA A 365 -1.49 13.41 -69.15
CA ALA A 365 -2.71 12.73 -69.60
C ALA A 365 -2.54 12.01 -70.96
N ASN A 366 -1.66 12.50 -71.83
CA ASN A 366 -1.36 11.91 -73.14
C ASN A 366 -0.28 10.80 -73.11
N ALA A 367 0.22 10.41 -71.93
CA ALA A 367 1.24 9.37 -71.81
C ALA A 367 0.75 8.01 -72.35
N THR A 368 1.63 7.30 -73.07
CA THR A 368 1.32 6.01 -73.68
C THR A 368 0.98 4.93 -72.64
N PRO A 369 0.18 3.90 -73.00
CA PRO A 369 -0.10 2.79 -72.09
C PRO A 369 1.17 2.10 -71.54
N LEU A 370 2.20 1.95 -72.39
CA LEU A 370 3.49 1.41 -71.98
C LEU A 370 4.18 2.29 -70.92
N ARG A 371 4.18 3.62 -71.09
CA ARG A 371 4.82 4.52 -70.12
C ARG A 371 4.09 4.50 -68.77
N ARG A 372 2.76 4.42 -68.79
CA ARG A 372 1.94 4.25 -67.58
C ARG A 372 2.25 2.92 -66.88
N ALA A 373 2.41 1.82 -67.63
CA ALA A 373 2.78 0.52 -67.08
C ALA A 373 4.18 0.53 -66.45
N GLN A 374 5.17 1.17 -67.09
CA GLN A 374 6.53 1.32 -66.54
C GLN A 374 6.55 2.13 -65.24
N ALA A 375 5.80 3.24 -65.17
CA ALA A 375 5.69 4.01 -63.94
C ALA A 375 5.05 3.18 -62.82
N LYS A 376 3.98 2.43 -63.11
CA LYS A 376 3.36 1.49 -62.15
C LYS A 376 4.33 0.41 -61.67
N GLN A 377 5.14 -0.17 -62.55
CA GLN A 377 6.15 -1.16 -62.17
C GLN A 377 7.20 -0.56 -61.22
N LEU A 378 7.65 0.67 -61.47
CA LEU A 378 8.59 1.35 -60.59
C LEU A 378 7.95 1.70 -59.23
N LYS A 379 6.70 2.18 -59.22
CA LYS A 379 5.95 2.39 -57.97
C LYS A 379 5.87 1.10 -57.15
N ALA A 380 5.49 -0.01 -57.78
CA ALA A 380 5.41 -1.31 -57.12
C ALA A 380 6.77 -1.78 -56.58
N TYR A 381 7.86 -1.54 -57.33
CA TYR A 381 9.21 -1.86 -56.87
C TYR A 381 9.61 -1.05 -55.62
N LEU A 382 9.33 0.26 -55.60
CA LEU A 382 9.66 1.13 -54.47
C LEU A 382 8.84 0.82 -53.22
N LEU A 383 7.58 0.41 -53.40
CA LEU A 383 6.64 0.10 -52.33
C LEU A 383 7.17 -0.94 -51.33
N LEU A 384 7.99 -1.90 -51.79
CA LEU A 384 8.66 -2.87 -50.93
C LEU A 384 9.55 -2.19 -49.87
N PHE A 385 10.31 -1.18 -50.28
CA PHE A 385 11.20 -0.44 -49.40
C PHE A 385 10.42 0.53 -48.51
N GLU A 386 9.40 1.18 -49.08
CA GLU A 386 8.54 2.10 -48.33
C GLU A 386 7.80 1.40 -47.20
N LYS A 387 7.30 0.18 -47.43
CA LYS A 387 6.64 -0.61 -46.39
C LYS A 387 7.57 -0.87 -45.20
N LEU A 388 8.84 -1.23 -45.44
CA LEU A 388 9.82 -1.43 -44.36
C LEU A 388 10.04 -0.16 -43.54
N MET A 389 10.13 1.00 -44.21
CA MET A 389 10.35 2.29 -43.54
C MET A 389 9.11 2.78 -42.79
N ALA A 390 7.92 2.57 -43.38
CA ALA A 390 6.65 2.87 -42.76
C ALA A 390 6.42 2.01 -41.51
N ASP A 391 6.67 0.70 -41.59
CA ASP A 391 6.55 -0.22 -40.45
C ASP A 391 7.53 0.12 -39.33
N TYR A 392 8.74 0.57 -39.66
CA TYR A 392 9.68 1.08 -38.67
C TYR A 392 9.11 2.26 -37.87
N GLN A 393 8.45 3.22 -38.53
CA GLN A 393 7.81 4.35 -37.86
C GLN A 393 6.61 3.92 -37.03
N ALA A 394 5.83 2.94 -37.49
CA ALA A 394 4.74 2.32 -36.73
C ALA A 394 5.27 1.62 -35.46
N GLN A 395 6.45 1.01 -35.53
CA GLN A 395 7.12 0.43 -34.37
C GLN A 395 7.59 1.52 -33.41
N LEU A 396 8.19 2.60 -33.92
CA LEU A 396 8.77 3.67 -33.12
C LEU A 396 7.71 4.41 -32.29
N ILE A 397 6.55 4.72 -32.88
CA ILE A 397 5.45 5.41 -32.16
C ILE A 397 4.85 4.54 -31.05
N ARG A 398 4.92 3.20 -31.17
CA ARG A 398 4.43 2.25 -30.16
C ARG A 398 5.50 1.82 -29.15
N ALA A 399 6.73 2.33 -29.25
CA ALA A 399 7.82 1.97 -28.36
C ALA A 399 7.44 2.19 -26.88
N GLY A 400 6.85 3.34 -26.55
CA GLY A 400 6.40 3.58 -25.19
C GLY A 400 5.27 2.64 -24.74
N HIS A 401 4.35 2.27 -25.63
CA HIS A 401 3.30 1.29 -25.30
C HIS A 401 3.92 -0.07 -24.94
N LEU A 402 4.91 -0.52 -25.71
CA LEU A 402 5.63 -1.78 -25.45
C LEU A 402 6.36 -1.78 -24.11
N PHE A 403 6.89 -0.63 -23.68
CA PHE A 403 7.60 -0.51 -22.40
C PHE A 403 6.71 -0.15 -21.21
N SER A 404 5.44 0.17 -21.42
CA SER A 404 4.47 0.43 -20.35
C SER A 404 4.25 -0.80 -19.46
N ASN A 405 4.01 -0.60 -18.17
CA ASN A 405 3.61 -1.69 -17.27
C ASN A 405 2.16 -2.16 -17.52
N ASP A 406 1.34 -1.32 -18.16
CA ASP A 406 -0.06 -1.63 -18.51
C ASP A 406 -0.20 -2.38 -19.85
N PHE A 407 0.91 -2.78 -20.46
CA PHE A 407 0.92 -3.51 -21.73
C PHE A 407 0.19 -4.85 -21.57
N SER A 408 -0.96 -5.02 -22.21
CA SER A 408 -1.79 -6.23 -22.14
C SER A 408 -1.97 -6.93 -23.50
N GLU A 409 -1.38 -6.39 -24.56
CA GLU A 409 -1.53 -6.92 -25.91
C GLU A 409 -0.57 -8.08 -26.19
N THR A 410 -0.96 -8.97 -27.11
CA THR A 410 -0.08 -10.02 -27.63
C THR A 410 0.75 -9.55 -28.82
N VAL A 411 0.38 -8.42 -29.43
CA VAL A 411 1.01 -7.85 -30.62
C VAL A 411 2.19 -6.97 -30.21
N THR A 412 3.34 -7.23 -30.82
CA THR A 412 4.61 -6.56 -30.51
C THR A 412 5.31 -5.95 -31.72
N TYR A 413 4.86 -6.29 -32.93
CA TYR A 413 5.23 -5.62 -34.16
C TYR A 413 4.03 -4.89 -34.75
N PHE A 414 4.26 -3.65 -35.14
CA PHE A 414 3.24 -2.78 -35.70
C PHE A 414 3.60 -2.46 -37.15
N SER A 415 2.57 -2.28 -37.96
CA SER A 415 2.73 -1.98 -39.37
C SER A 415 1.77 -0.87 -39.77
N GLN A 416 2.15 -0.10 -40.77
CA GLN A 416 1.27 0.91 -41.37
C GLN A 416 1.39 0.87 -42.89
N GLN A 417 0.39 1.39 -43.59
CA GLN A 417 0.45 1.50 -45.04
C GLN A 417 1.15 2.80 -45.44
N PRO A 418 2.13 2.76 -46.36
CA PRO A 418 2.66 3.98 -46.95
C PRO A 418 1.61 4.59 -47.89
N GLU A 419 1.21 5.83 -47.60
CA GLU A 419 0.33 6.59 -48.49
C GLU A 419 1.13 7.21 -49.62
N ALA A 420 0.84 6.79 -50.86
CA ALA A 420 1.44 7.35 -52.07
C ALA A 420 0.37 7.52 -53.16
N ALA A 421 0.49 8.57 -53.98
CA ALA A 421 -0.52 8.89 -54.99
C ALA A 421 -0.68 7.76 -56.02
N GLY A 422 -1.90 7.24 -56.15
CA GLY A 422 -2.25 6.23 -57.17
C GLY A 422 -1.64 4.85 -56.95
N THR A 423 -1.18 4.52 -55.73
CA THR A 423 -0.68 3.19 -55.38
C THR A 423 -1.76 2.25 -54.84
N THR A 424 -2.94 2.76 -54.44
CA THR A 424 -4.07 1.94 -53.96
C THR A 424 -4.46 0.80 -54.90
N ALA A 425 -4.38 1.02 -56.22
CA ALA A 425 -4.66 0.00 -57.24
C ALA A 425 -3.50 -0.98 -57.52
N LEU A 426 -2.35 -0.84 -56.84
CA LEU A 426 -1.20 -1.75 -56.93
C LEU A 426 -1.21 -2.82 -55.82
N TYR A 427 -2.03 -2.62 -54.79
CA TYR A 427 -2.26 -3.58 -53.73
C TYR A 427 -3.22 -4.67 -54.25
N VAL A 428 -2.82 -5.94 -54.16
CA VAL A 428 -3.59 -7.09 -54.67
C VAL A 428 -4.66 -7.53 -53.65
N ASP A 429 -4.44 -7.22 -52.38
CA ASP A 429 -5.36 -7.29 -51.23
C ASP A 429 -4.95 -6.17 -50.23
N ASP A 430 -5.76 -5.86 -49.22
CA ASP A 430 -5.38 -4.93 -48.14
C ASP A 430 -4.10 -5.45 -47.44
N ILE A 431 -2.92 -4.95 -47.83
CA ILE A 431 -1.60 -5.32 -47.26
C ILE A 431 -1.50 -4.90 -45.77
N THR A 432 -2.56 -4.33 -45.17
CA THR A 432 -2.65 -3.99 -43.74
C THR A 432 -2.50 -5.22 -42.85
N GLU A 433 -2.81 -6.40 -43.36
CA GLU A 433 -2.44 -7.64 -42.70
C GLU A 433 -0.94 -7.87 -42.89
N ILE A 434 -0.15 -7.53 -41.86
CA ILE A 434 1.12 -8.23 -41.59
C ILE A 434 0.79 -9.71 -41.82
N PRO A 435 1.53 -10.48 -42.67
CA PRO A 435 1.24 -11.89 -42.86
C PRO A 435 1.09 -12.49 -41.48
N GLN A 436 -0.13 -12.95 -41.12
CA GLN A 436 -0.52 -13.25 -39.74
C GLN A 436 0.63 -14.02 -39.11
N GLU A 437 1.40 -13.33 -38.26
CA GLU A 437 2.57 -13.94 -37.65
C GLU A 437 2.01 -15.11 -36.85
N ASP A 438 2.67 -16.26 -36.94
CA ASP A 438 2.27 -17.42 -36.16
C ASP A 438 2.09 -16.97 -34.71
N ILE A 439 0.87 -17.15 -34.19
CA ILE A 439 0.45 -16.70 -32.85
C ILE A 439 1.46 -17.20 -31.81
N LEU A 440 2.03 -18.38 -32.01
CA LEU A 440 3.06 -18.96 -31.14
C LEU A 440 4.37 -18.16 -31.17
N VAL A 441 4.77 -17.65 -32.33
CA VAL A 441 5.99 -16.84 -32.50
C VAL A 441 5.80 -15.46 -31.87
N ALA A 442 4.66 -14.83 -32.14
CA ALA A 442 4.29 -13.55 -31.53
C ALA A 442 4.23 -13.67 -29.99
N GLY A 443 3.57 -14.70 -29.48
CA GLY A 443 3.48 -14.96 -28.04
C GLY A 443 4.85 -15.18 -27.39
N LYS A 444 5.74 -15.97 -28.01
CA LYS A 444 7.13 -16.16 -27.51
C LYS A 444 7.94 -14.86 -27.50
N ARG A 445 7.69 -13.93 -28.41
CA ARG A 445 8.34 -12.61 -28.41
C ARG A 445 7.81 -11.76 -27.26
N THR A 446 6.49 -11.74 -27.06
CA THR A 446 5.84 -11.05 -25.95
C THR A 446 6.33 -11.58 -24.59
N ALA A 447 6.42 -12.90 -24.42
CA ALA A 447 6.95 -13.52 -23.22
C ALA A 447 8.40 -13.07 -22.90
N ARG A 448 9.27 -12.96 -23.92
CA ARG A 448 10.65 -12.45 -23.77
C ARG A 448 10.72 -10.96 -23.44
N LEU A 449 9.81 -10.16 -23.99
CA LEU A 449 9.70 -8.74 -23.63
C LEU A 449 9.33 -8.59 -22.14
N LEU A 450 8.41 -9.42 -21.65
CA LEU A 450 8.04 -9.44 -20.23
C LEU A 450 9.18 -9.94 -19.35
N ASP A 451 9.95 -10.95 -19.77
CA ASP A 451 11.17 -11.37 -19.05
C ASP A 451 12.17 -10.23 -18.90
N HIS A 452 12.35 -9.43 -19.97
CA HIS A 452 13.22 -8.25 -19.90
C HIS A 452 12.71 -7.20 -18.90
N LYS A 453 11.40 -6.99 -18.80
CA LYS A 453 10.79 -6.09 -17.80
C LYS A 453 10.97 -6.62 -16.38
N LEU A 454 10.63 -7.89 -16.15
CA LEU A 454 10.78 -8.55 -14.85
C LEU A 454 12.24 -8.64 -14.41
N GLY A 455 13.16 -8.83 -15.35
CA GLY A 455 14.61 -8.83 -15.09
C GLY A 455 15.13 -7.52 -14.50
N ARG A 456 14.51 -6.37 -14.80
CA ARG A 456 14.85 -5.08 -14.16
C ARG A 456 14.44 -5.03 -12.69
N LEU A 457 13.47 -5.86 -12.31
CA LEU A 457 12.98 -6.03 -10.94
C LEU A 457 13.67 -7.21 -10.23
N ALA A 458 14.66 -7.82 -10.88
CA ALA A 458 15.34 -9.03 -10.45
C ALA A 458 14.39 -10.24 -10.24
N GLU A 459 13.28 -10.27 -10.98
CA GLU A 459 12.30 -11.37 -10.94
C GLU A 459 12.36 -12.24 -12.19
N GLN A 460 12.02 -13.52 -12.01
CA GLN A 460 11.88 -14.51 -13.08
C GLN A 460 10.70 -15.42 -12.78
N VAL A 461 9.82 -15.65 -13.77
CA VAL A 461 8.77 -16.66 -13.67
C VAL A 461 9.39 -18.00 -14.08
N ASN A 462 9.67 -18.85 -13.10
CA ASN A 462 10.14 -20.20 -13.35
C ASN A 462 8.96 -21.09 -13.73
N ASN A 463 8.85 -21.45 -15.00
CA ASN A 463 7.88 -22.44 -15.46
C ASN A 463 8.30 -23.82 -14.93
N TYR A 464 7.64 -24.31 -13.87
CA TYR A 464 7.81 -25.68 -13.38
C TYR A 464 7.11 -26.67 -14.33
N PRO A 465 7.86 -27.47 -15.12
CA PRO A 465 7.26 -28.37 -16.11
C PRO A 465 6.39 -29.46 -15.46
N LEU A 466 6.68 -29.80 -14.20
CA LEU A 466 5.98 -30.81 -13.41
C LEU A 466 4.55 -30.40 -13.02
N LEU A 467 4.29 -29.11 -12.79
CA LEU A 467 2.93 -28.61 -12.48
C LEU A 467 2.06 -28.51 -13.74
N SER A 468 2.68 -28.22 -14.89
CA SER A 468 2.01 -28.14 -16.21
C SER A 468 1.65 -29.50 -16.83
N SER A 469 2.14 -30.61 -16.27
CA SER A 469 1.90 -31.95 -16.81
C SER A 469 0.81 -32.74 -16.06
N GLY A 470 0.36 -32.27 -14.89
CA GLY A 470 -0.48 -33.08 -13.98
C GLY A 470 -1.88 -32.56 -13.66
N VAL A 471 -2.13 -31.24 -13.66
CA VAL A 471 -3.38 -30.66 -13.10
C VAL A 471 -4.18 -29.83 -14.13
N SER A 472 -3.51 -29.33 -15.15
CA SER A 472 -4.07 -28.83 -16.41
C SER A 472 -2.97 -29.06 -17.44
N GLY A 473 -3.30 -29.47 -18.66
CA GLY A 473 -2.30 -29.81 -19.68
C GLY A 473 -1.25 -28.71 -19.89
N ASN A 474 -0.18 -29.03 -20.64
CA ASN A 474 0.95 -28.14 -20.90
C ASN A 474 0.53 -26.65 -20.97
N LYS A 475 1.02 -25.82 -20.04
CA LYS A 475 0.71 -24.38 -20.02
C LYS A 475 0.96 -23.78 -21.41
N SER A 476 -0.04 -23.08 -21.92
CA SER A 476 0.08 -22.39 -23.20
C SER A 476 1.00 -21.18 -23.08
N VAL A 477 1.46 -20.65 -24.22
CA VAL A 477 2.21 -19.38 -24.25
C VAL A 477 1.35 -18.22 -23.72
N ASP A 478 0.03 -18.28 -23.90
CA ASP A 478 -0.90 -17.28 -23.38
C ASP A 478 -1.02 -17.32 -21.86
N ASP A 479 -0.98 -18.52 -21.25
CA ASP A 479 -0.91 -18.67 -19.80
C ASP A 479 0.37 -18.05 -19.24
N GLU A 480 1.51 -18.28 -19.88
CA GLU A 480 2.79 -17.70 -19.47
C GLU A 480 2.78 -16.17 -19.54
N ILE A 481 2.23 -15.60 -20.62
CA ILE A 481 2.09 -14.15 -20.78
C ILE A 481 1.19 -13.59 -19.68
N ARG A 482 0.02 -14.21 -19.44
CA ARG A 482 -0.91 -13.80 -18.38
C ARG A 482 -0.24 -13.81 -17.01
N ASP A 483 0.47 -14.88 -16.68
CA ASP A 483 1.11 -15.04 -15.37
C ASP A 483 2.23 -13.99 -15.17
N LYS A 484 3.03 -13.73 -16.21
CA LYS A 484 4.06 -12.67 -16.20
C LYS A 484 3.47 -11.26 -16.08
N LEU A 485 2.36 -10.99 -16.77
CA LEU A 485 1.65 -9.71 -16.68
C LEU A 485 1.08 -9.51 -15.28
N ALA A 486 0.41 -10.52 -14.73
CA ALA A 486 -0.12 -10.47 -13.38
C ALA A 486 1.00 -10.26 -12.34
N LEU A 487 2.16 -10.91 -12.50
CA LEU A 487 3.31 -10.68 -11.65
C LEU A 487 3.85 -9.25 -11.78
N LEU A 488 3.97 -8.73 -12.99
CA LEU A 488 4.46 -7.37 -13.24
C LEU A 488 3.52 -6.33 -12.61
N GLN A 489 2.21 -6.45 -12.85
CA GLN A 489 1.19 -5.52 -12.33
C GLN A 489 1.11 -5.55 -10.79
N ASP A 490 1.15 -6.74 -10.18
CA ASP A 490 1.10 -6.88 -8.72
C ASP A 490 2.46 -6.64 -8.04
N PHE A 491 3.53 -6.38 -8.82
CA PHE A 491 4.89 -6.31 -8.30
C PHE A 491 5.07 -5.32 -7.13
N PRO A 492 4.57 -4.07 -7.19
CA PRO A 492 4.68 -3.11 -6.10
C PRO A 492 4.13 -3.66 -4.77
N LEU A 493 2.99 -4.34 -4.83
CA LEU A 493 2.34 -4.91 -3.65
C LEU A 493 3.09 -6.13 -3.12
N ILE A 494 3.49 -7.07 -3.98
CA ILE A 494 4.17 -8.30 -3.54
C ILE A 494 5.62 -8.05 -3.09
N SER A 495 6.26 -7.00 -3.58
CA SER A 495 7.63 -6.61 -3.20
C SER A 495 7.64 -5.91 -1.85
N SER A 496 6.72 -4.96 -1.64
CA SER A 496 6.61 -4.23 -0.38
C SER A 496 6.08 -5.12 0.74
N ALA A 497 5.04 -5.91 0.51
CA ALA A 497 4.32 -6.68 1.53
C ALA A 497 4.89 -8.09 1.81
N ARG A 498 6.17 -8.37 1.48
CA ARG A 498 6.74 -9.74 1.59
C ARG A 498 6.57 -10.40 2.97
N ALA A 499 6.72 -9.62 4.04
CA ALA A 499 6.58 -10.08 5.41
C ALA A 499 5.16 -9.92 5.98
N LYS A 500 4.24 -9.27 5.26
CA LYS A 500 2.89 -8.98 5.72
C LYS A 500 2.09 -10.27 5.92
N GLY A 501 1.54 -10.42 7.13
CA GLY A 501 0.53 -11.42 7.47
C GLY A 501 -0.88 -10.95 7.10
N PHE A 502 -1.85 -11.86 7.15
CA PHE A 502 -3.26 -11.46 7.05
C PHE A 502 -3.73 -10.85 8.38
N ASN A 503 -4.70 -9.94 8.29
CA ASN A 503 -5.40 -9.37 9.43
C ASN A 503 -6.47 -10.37 9.91
N TYR A 504 -6.29 -11.00 11.07
CA TYR A 504 -7.27 -12.00 11.53
C TYR A 504 -8.56 -11.38 12.09
N GLU A 505 -8.62 -10.06 12.29
CA GLU A 505 -9.83 -9.35 12.74
C GLU A 505 -10.80 -9.04 11.58
N GLU A 506 -10.33 -9.17 10.35
CA GLU A 506 -11.15 -9.01 9.14
C GLU A 506 -11.66 -10.36 8.62
N GLN A 507 -12.80 -10.32 7.93
CA GLN A 507 -13.36 -11.48 7.23
C GLN A 507 -12.34 -12.03 6.22
N GLN A 508 -12.08 -13.33 6.32
CA GLN A 508 -11.00 -13.97 5.54
C GLN A 508 -11.45 -14.48 4.18
N LEU A 509 -12.73 -14.82 4.01
CA LEU A 509 -13.16 -15.55 2.82
C LEU A 509 -13.42 -14.61 1.64
N ALA A 510 -12.88 -14.95 0.46
CA ALA A 510 -13.01 -14.18 -0.78
C ALA A 510 -12.52 -12.72 -0.73
N THR A 511 -11.82 -12.32 0.33
CA THR A 511 -11.24 -10.98 0.48
C THR A 511 -9.79 -10.91 0.00
N ASP A 512 -9.30 -9.68 -0.17
CA ASP A 512 -7.90 -9.37 -0.45
C ASP A 512 -7.01 -9.40 0.81
N ASN A 513 -7.55 -9.85 1.92
CA ASN A 513 -6.85 -10.01 3.18
C ASN A 513 -6.04 -11.32 3.21
N VAL A 514 -4.95 -11.31 2.46
CA VAL A 514 -4.02 -12.45 2.36
C VAL A 514 -2.61 -12.02 2.69
N SER A 515 -1.81 -12.96 3.20
CA SER A 515 -0.39 -12.69 3.43
C SER A 515 0.31 -12.37 2.12
N GLY A 516 1.26 -11.43 2.16
CA GLY A 516 2.04 -11.08 0.97
C GLY A 516 2.88 -12.25 0.46
N LEU A 517 3.31 -13.15 1.36
CA LEU A 517 3.95 -14.41 0.99
C LEU A 517 3.05 -15.29 0.13
N LYS A 518 1.77 -15.46 0.49
CA LYS A 518 0.80 -16.25 -0.30
C LYS A 518 0.63 -15.63 -1.68
N ARG A 519 0.38 -14.32 -1.77
CA ARG A 519 0.25 -13.60 -3.05
C ARG A 519 1.47 -13.81 -3.94
N ARG A 520 2.67 -13.64 -3.37
CA ARG A 520 3.93 -13.80 -4.10
C ARG A 520 4.10 -15.23 -4.62
N ILE A 521 3.84 -16.24 -3.78
CA ILE A 521 3.92 -17.66 -4.19
C ILE A 521 2.90 -17.95 -5.31
N CYS A 522 1.66 -17.50 -5.17
CA CYS A 522 0.63 -17.66 -6.20
C CYS A 522 1.08 -17.06 -7.55
N ARG A 523 1.61 -15.83 -7.55
CA ARG A 523 2.11 -15.19 -8.78
C ARG A 523 3.32 -15.91 -9.37
N LEU A 524 4.27 -16.35 -8.56
CA LEU A 524 5.43 -17.11 -9.04
C LEU A 524 5.08 -18.50 -9.60
N LEU A 525 4.02 -19.13 -9.08
CA LEU A 525 3.51 -20.42 -9.56
C LEU A 525 2.50 -20.28 -10.72
N GLY A 526 2.05 -19.05 -11.02
CA GLY A 526 1.00 -18.79 -12.00
C GLY A 526 -0.37 -19.31 -11.56
N ILE A 527 -0.67 -19.23 -10.27
CA ILE A 527 -2.01 -19.45 -9.71
C ILE A 527 -2.76 -18.13 -9.81
N ALA A 528 -3.85 -18.12 -10.59
CA ALA A 528 -4.61 -16.90 -10.86
C ALA A 528 -5.26 -16.32 -9.60
N ASP A 529 -5.89 -17.18 -8.79
CA ASP A 529 -6.57 -16.79 -7.56
C ASP A 529 -5.71 -17.06 -6.33
N HIS A 530 -5.41 -15.99 -5.60
CA HIS A 530 -4.68 -16.03 -4.34
C HIS A 530 -5.60 -15.86 -3.14
N LYS A 531 -6.89 -15.58 -3.33
CA LYS A 531 -7.84 -15.31 -2.27
C LYS A 531 -8.06 -16.56 -1.42
N PRO A 532 -8.44 -16.43 -0.14
CA PRO A 532 -8.79 -17.57 0.68
C PRO A 532 -10.13 -18.11 0.16
N GLY A 533 -10.09 -19.35 -0.32
CA GLY A 533 -11.27 -20.12 -0.68
C GLY A 533 -11.42 -21.32 0.25
N TRP A 534 -12.47 -22.09 0.04
CA TRP A 534 -12.70 -23.35 0.73
C TRP A 534 -11.52 -24.32 0.46
N LEU A 535 -10.96 -24.89 1.53
CA LEU A 535 -9.85 -25.85 1.44
C LEU A 535 -10.30 -27.23 0.95
N THR A 536 -11.61 -27.49 0.97
CA THR A 536 -12.26 -28.71 0.50
C THR A 536 -12.98 -28.45 -0.83
N GLN A 537 -12.91 -29.42 -1.76
CA GLN A 537 -13.73 -29.39 -3.00
C GLN A 537 -15.23 -29.50 -2.71
N THR A 538 -15.60 -29.95 -1.51
CA THR A 538 -16.91 -29.64 -0.94
C THR A 538 -16.86 -28.17 -0.53
N ALA A 539 -17.14 -27.28 -1.49
CA ALA A 539 -17.87 -26.08 -1.14
C ALA A 539 -19.04 -26.56 -0.26
N PRO A 540 -19.31 -25.93 0.89
CA PRO A 540 -20.54 -26.26 1.59
C PRO A 540 -21.64 -26.08 0.56
N LEU A 541 -22.59 -27.02 0.50
CA LEU A 541 -23.63 -27.14 -0.54
C LEU A 541 -24.59 -25.93 -0.61
N PHE A 542 -24.17 -24.78 -0.08
CA PHE A 542 -24.70 -23.46 -0.32
C PHE A 542 -24.58 -23.09 -1.80
N GLU A 543 -25.73 -23.09 -2.44
CA GLU A 543 -25.94 -22.48 -3.74
C GLU A 543 -26.45 -21.05 -3.54
N ILE A 544 -25.75 -20.08 -4.10
CA ILE A 544 -26.21 -18.69 -4.21
C ILE A 544 -26.86 -18.52 -5.59
N TYR A 545 -28.09 -18.02 -5.60
CA TYR A 545 -28.88 -17.87 -6.82
C TYR A 545 -29.68 -16.57 -6.81
N GLN A 546 -29.96 -16.05 -8.01
CA GLN A 546 -30.84 -14.89 -8.16
C GLN A 546 -32.29 -15.38 -8.24
N SER A 547 -33.17 -14.81 -7.42
CA SER A 547 -34.58 -15.21 -7.37
C SER A 547 -35.33 -14.68 -8.59
N GLU A 548 -35.98 -15.57 -9.34
CA GLU A 548 -36.77 -15.22 -10.53
C GLU A 548 -37.94 -14.26 -10.24
N ASN A 549 -38.43 -14.22 -8.99
CA ASN A 549 -39.61 -13.45 -8.62
C ASN A 549 -39.33 -11.95 -8.41
N ASN A 550 -38.15 -11.61 -7.90
CA ASN A 550 -37.83 -10.24 -7.48
C ASN A 550 -36.40 -9.78 -7.83
N GLY A 551 -35.57 -10.65 -8.40
CA GLY A 551 -34.19 -10.32 -8.77
C GLY A 551 -33.22 -10.26 -7.60
N ASP A 552 -33.67 -10.51 -6.38
CA ASP A 552 -32.79 -10.52 -5.20
C ASP A 552 -31.91 -11.78 -5.19
N TRP A 553 -30.70 -11.63 -4.66
CA TRP A 553 -29.81 -12.75 -4.39
C TRP A 553 -30.27 -13.51 -3.15
N ARG A 554 -30.26 -14.84 -3.20
CA ARG A 554 -30.64 -15.74 -2.11
C ARG A 554 -29.67 -16.90 -2.04
N PHE A 555 -29.62 -17.57 -0.89
CA PHE A 555 -28.83 -18.79 -0.72
C PHE A 555 -29.69 -19.97 -0.27
N ARG A 556 -29.25 -21.18 -0.60
CA ARG A 556 -29.80 -22.44 -0.08
C ARG A 556 -28.69 -23.46 0.14
N LEU A 557 -28.68 -24.09 1.31
CA LEU A 557 -27.84 -25.23 1.63
C LEU A 557 -28.53 -26.51 1.14
N LYS A 558 -27.83 -27.35 0.40
CA LYS A 558 -28.30 -28.67 -0.02
C LYS A 558 -27.56 -29.81 0.70
N ASN A 559 -28.05 -31.05 0.59
CA ASN A 559 -27.26 -32.26 0.85
C ASN A 559 -26.66 -32.82 -0.45
N GLU A 560 -25.89 -33.91 -0.38
CA GLU A 560 -25.25 -34.55 -1.54
C GLU A 560 -26.27 -35.04 -2.59
N GLN A 561 -27.51 -35.25 -2.19
CA GLN A 561 -28.65 -35.65 -3.02
C GLN A 561 -29.41 -34.46 -3.63
N GLU A 562 -28.88 -33.24 -3.52
CA GLU A 562 -29.48 -31.96 -3.95
C GLU A 562 -30.77 -31.55 -3.20
N GLU A 563 -31.09 -32.17 -2.08
CA GLU A 563 -32.24 -31.77 -1.26
C GLU A 563 -31.89 -30.53 -0.42
N ILE A 564 -32.80 -29.54 -0.37
CA ILE A 564 -32.55 -28.30 0.35
C ILE A 564 -32.71 -28.53 1.86
N LEU A 565 -31.66 -28.29 2.63
CA LEU A 565 -31.65 -28.37 4.08
C LEU A 565 -32.05 -27.03 4.71
N LEU A 566 -31.43 -25.93 4.25
CA LEU A 566 -31.68 -24.57 4.72
C LEU A 566 -31.79 -23.60 3.55
N TYR A 567 -32.56 -22.53 3.69
CA TYR A 567 -32.63 -21.43 2.73
C TYR A 567 -32.76 -20.08 3.42
N SER A 568 -32.32 -19.03 2.72
CA SER A 568 -32.36 -17.64 3.20
C SER A 568 -33.79 -17.15 3.40
N THR A 569 -34.06 -16.50 4.53
CA THR A 569 -35.36 -15.89 4.85
C THR A 569 -35.59 -14.55 4.14
N LYS A 570 -34.52 -13.79 3.91
CA LYS A 570 -34.50 -12.49 3.21
C LYS A 570 -33.73 -12.58 1.88
N GLY A 571 -33.99 -11.63 0.98
CA GLY A 571 -33.23 -11.43 -0.26
C GLY A 571 -32.17 -10.34 -0.10
N TYR A 572 -31.08 -10.44 -0.85
CA TYR A 572 -29.93 -9.51 -0.80
C TYR A 572 -29.78 -8.74 -2.12
N ALA A 573 -29.33 -7.49 -2.02
CA ALA A 573 -29.19 -6.59 -3.17
C ALA A 573 -28.02 -6.96 -4.11
N SER A 574 -27.01 -7.69 -3.63
CA SER A 574 -25.84 -8.11 -4.39
C SER A 574 -25.43 -9.54 -4.02
N GLU A 575 -24.69 -10.20 -4.93
CA GLU A 575 -24.11 -11.53 -4.68
C GLU A 575 -23.14 -11.50 -3.49
N GLY A 576 -22.32 -10.44 -3.37
CA GLY A 576 -21.38 -10.26 -2.25
C GLY A 576 -22.09 -10.20 -0.90
N ASN A 577 -23.15 -9.40 -0.77
CA ASN A 577 -23.92 -9.32 0.48
C ASN A 577 -24.56 -10.68 0.84
N CYS A 578 -24.92 -11.48 -0.17
CA CYS A 578 -25.44 -12.82 0.05
C CYS A 578 -24.36 -13.80 0.50
N GLN A 579 -23.15 -13.70 -0.06
CA GLN A 579 -21.97 -14.46 0.37
C GLN A 579 -21.61 -14.17 1.82
N ASP A 580 -21.65 -12.90 2.23
CA ASP A 580 -21.40 -12.50 3.62
C ASP A 580 -22.39 -13.16 4.59
N GLU A 581 -23.67 -13.23 4.24
CA GLU A 581 -24.64 -13.91 5.11
C GLU A 581 -24.48 -15.44 5.09
N VAL A 582 -24.09 -16.05 3.97
CA VAL A 582 -23.75 -17.49 3.95
C VAL A 582 -22.64 -17.77 4.96
N LEU A 583 -21.63 -16.91 5.04
CA LEU A 583 -20.54 -17.07 5.99
C LEU A 583 -20.98 -16.90 7.44
N ALA A 584 -21.83 -15.90 7.71
CA ALA A 584 -22.42 -15.72 9.03
C ALA A 584 -23.29 -16.92 9.44
N VAL A 585 -24.02 -17.52 8.49
CA VAL A 585 -24.79 -18.76 8.71
C VAL A 585 -23.87 -19.96 9.00
N ILE A 586 -22.73 -20.07 8.34
CA ILE A 586 -21.76 -21.16 8.59
C ILE A 586 -21.11 -21.01 9.97
N ASP A 587 -20.61 -19.81 10.28
CA ASP A 587 -19.97 -19.53 11.58
C ASP A 587 -20.95 -19.83 12.73
N ARG A 588 -22.17 -19.32 12.62
CA ARG A 588 -23.18 -19.50 13.64
C ARG A 588 -23.79 -20.90 13.66
N GLY A 589 -24.03 -21.48 12.50
CA GLY A 589 -24.59 -22.81 12.29
C GLY A 589 -23.65 -23.95 12.71
N THR A 590 -22.41 -23.62 13.07
CA THR A 590 -21.46 -24.60 13.65
C THR A 590 -21.92 -25.09 15.03
N TYR A 591 -22.70 -24.29 15.78
CA TYR A 591 -23.17 -24.63 17.13
C TYR A 591 -24.65 -25.01 17.12
N SER A 592 -24.96 -26.24 17.57
CA SER A 592 -26.33 -26.78 17.63
C SER A 592 -27.29 -25.91 18.45
N ASP A 593 -26.79 -25.25 19.48
CA ASP A 593 -27.56 -24.41 20.40
C ASP A 593 -28.17 -23.17 19.73
N ASN A 594 -27.66 -22.80 18.55
CA ASN A 594 -28.16 -21.66 17.78
C ASN A 594 -29.40 -22.00 16.93
N TYR A 595 -29.76 -23.28 16.86
CA TYR A 595 -30.92 -23.74 16.12
C TYR A 595 -32.16 -23.92 17.00
N GLU A 596 -33.31 -23.48 16.51
CA GLU A 596 -34.61 -23.66 17.15
C GLU A 596 -35.55 -24.45 16.23
N ILE A 597 -36.18 -25.49 16.75
CA ILE A 597 -37.27 -26.21 16.08
C ILE A 597 -38.58 -25.48 16.36
N LYS A 598 -39.27 -25.05 15.31
CA LYS A 598 -40.56 -24.35 15.38
C LYS A 598 -41.66 -25.14 14.68
N THR A 599 -42.90 -24.96 15.15
CA THR A 599 -44.09 -25.55 14.55
C THR A 599 -44.83 -24.49 13.72
N SER A 600 -45.16 -24.82 12.49
CA SER A 600 -45.97 -24.00 11.58
C SER A 600 -47.45 -24.04 11.97
N ALA A 601 -48.24 -23.07 11.50
CA ALA A 601 -49.68 -23.01 11.73
C ALA A 601 -50.42 -24.26 11.26
N ASP A 602 -49.88 -24.96 10.26
CA ASP A 602 -50.42 -26.21 9.69
C ASP A 602 -49.96 -27.49 10.43
N GLY A 603 -49.32 -27.36 11.59
CA GLY A 603 -48.89 -28.50 12.42
C GLY A 603 -47.58 -29.18 11.99
N LYS A 604 -46.87 -28.62 11.00
CA LYS A 604 -45.57 -29.11 10.51
C LYS A 604 -44.39 -28.51 11.28
N TYR A 605 -43.27 -29.20 11.37
CA TYR A 605 -42.06 -28.76 12.08
C TYR A 605 -41.00 -28.23 11.12
N TYR A 606 -40.19 -27.24 11.52
CA TYR A 606 -39.09 -26.73 10.73
C TYR A 606 -37.97 -26.18 11.60
N LEU A 607 -36.76 -26.20 11.05
CA LEU A 607 -35.55 -25.69 11.69
C LEU A 607 -35.40 -24.18 11.43
N THR A 608 -34.94 -23.41 12.41
CA THR A 608 -34.58 -22.00 12.25
C THR A 608 -33.22 -21.71 12.86
N LEU A 609 -32.42 -20.90 12.16
CA LEU A 609 -31.17 -20.34 12.66
C LEU A 609 -31.37 -18.83 12.88
N ASN A 610 -31.19 -18.38 14.12
CA ASN A 610 -31.35 -16.97 14.50
C ASN A 610 -29.97 -16.28 14.55
N ALA A 611 -29.90 -14.95 14.47
CA ALA A 611 -28.71 -14.11 14.65
C ALA A 611 -28.55 -13.66 16.12
N GLU A 612 -27.46 -12.95 16.48
CA GLU A 612 -27.17 -12.62 17.90
C GLU A 612 -28.20 -11.63 18.45
N ASN A 613 -28.71 -10.77 17.56
CA ASN A 613 -29.81 -9.85 17.80
C ASN A 613 -31.21 -10.54 17.79
N GLY A 614 -31.28 -11.86 17.57
CA GLY A 614 -32.52 -12.63 17.50
C GLY A 614 -33.21 -12.64 16.13
N GLU A 615 -32.64 -12.02 15.09
CA GLU A 615 -33.22 -12.02 13.74
C GLU A 615 -33.06 -13.38 13.03
N LEU A 616 -34.02 -13.77 12.19
CA LEU A 616 -33.98 -15.05 11.47
C LEU A 616 -33.04 -14.98 10.26
N MET A 617 -31.97 -15.77 10.27
CA MET A 617 -30.98 -15.83 9.18
C MET A 617 -31.34 -16.87 8.11
N ALA A 618 -31.67 -18.08 8.57
CA ALA A 618 -31.97 -19.21 7.69
C ALA A 618 -33.12 -20.07 8.24
N ARG A 619 -33.84 -20.72 7.33
CA ARG A 619 -34.98 -21.58 7.65
C ARG A 619 -34.88 -22.92 6.90
N GLY A 620 -35.23 -24.00 7.57
CA GLY A 620 -35.32 -25.34 6.98
C GLY A 620 -36.68 -25.64 6.34
N ILE A 621 -36.74 -26.72 5.57
CA ILE A 621 -37.99 -27.21 4.96
C ILE A 621 -38.95 -27.71 6.06
N LEU A 622 -40.26 -27.56 5.82
CA LEU A 622 -41.31 -28.11 6.66
C LEU A 622 -41.33 -29.65 6.60
N LYS A 623 -41.25 -30.31 7.74
CA LYS A 623 -41.36 -31.76 7.91
C LYS A 623 -42.61 -32.12 8.72
N ASP A 624 -43.12 -33.33 8.53
CA ASP A 624 -44.36 -33.77 9.16
C ASP A 624 -44.14 -34.33 10.57
N GLN A 625 -42.93 -34.85 10.87
CA GLN A 625 -42.53 -35.33 12.20
C GLN A 625 -41.37 -34.48 12.76
N PRO A 626 -41.26 -34.34 14.10
CA PRO A 626 -40.15 -33.63 14.74
C PRO A 626 -38.80 -34.37 14.57
N GLU A 627 -38.80 -35.70 14.57
CA GLU A 627 -37.59 -36.53 14.36
C GLU A 627 -36.92 -36.26 13.00
N ASP A 628 -37.72 -35.98 11.96
CA ASP A 628 -37.21 -35.63 10.63
C ASP A 628 -36.46 -34.28 10.62
N VAL A 629 -36.80 -33.37 11.54
CA VAL A 629 -36.11 -32.07 11.67
C VAL A 629 -34.78 -32.24 12.41
N GLU A 630 -34.72 -33.15 13.38
CA GLU A 630 -33.47 -33.51 14.05
C GLU A 630 -32.47 -34.19 13.10
N ASN A 631 -32.96 -35.03 12.18
CA ASN A 631 -32.12 -35.59 11.11
C ASN A 631 -31.57 -34.49 10.19
N VAL A 632 -32.39 -33.51 9.80
CA VAL A 632 -31.94 -32.34 9.02
C VAL A 632 -30.88 -31.54 9.80
N LEU A 633 -31.05 -31.34 11.11
CA LEU A 633 -30.04 -30.67 11.93
C LEU A 633 -28.72 -31.45 11.95
N SER A 634 -28.78 -32.78 12.07
CA SER A 634 -27.59 -33.63 12.00
C SER A 634 -26.90 -33.57 10.64
N GLU A 635 -27.65 -33.52 9.54
CA GLU A 635 -27.11 -33.37 8.17
C GLU A 635 -26.54 -31.98 7.90
N VAL A 636 -27.09 -30.93 8.50
CA VAL A 636 -26.54 -29.57 8.40
C VAL A 636 -25.19 -29.46 9.12
N HIS A 637 -24.99 -30.22 10.19
CA HIS A 637 -23.74 -30.23 10.95
C HIS A 637 -22.64 -31.11 10.36
N SER A 638 -23.01 -32.16 9.60
CA SER A 638 -22.07 -33.04 8.90
C SER A 638 -21.50 -32.37 7.65
#